data_AF-A0A0J9ENC8-F1
#
_entry.id   AF-A0A0J9ENC8-F1
#
_cell.length_a   1.000
_cell.length_b   1.000
_cell.length_c   1.000
_cell.angle_alpha   90.00
_cell.angle_beta   90.00
_cell.angle_gamma   90.00
#
_symmetry.space_group_name_H-M   'P 1'
#
loop_
_entity.id
_entity.type
_entity.pdbx_description
1 polymer ?
#
loop_
_entity_poly.entity_id
_entity_poly.type
_entity_poly.pdbx_seq_one_letter_code
_entity_poly.pdbx_strand_id
1 'polypeptide(L)'
;MQLVVMDQASLERVRNAPKSILAKTDRVNILINDAGIMAVPDLQTHAGTSPEFQSRVVSLASSGHRLGGINPSNNWHYQKGDYNPSLAYAQSKTANIYMANEIERCFGSLGLHATNVHPGGIATGLGRHLPAEYLQNLHQNQGLIKIFKSPEQGAATSIWAATGKEWEGRGWRYLSDCSEAMPGRMIWIRGVQ
;
A
#
# COMPACT_ATOMS: atom_id res chain seq x y z
N MET A 1 -21.57 8.59 3.09
CA MET A 1 -20.48 7.74 3.62
C MET A 1 -21.12 6.53 4.29
N GLN A 2 -20.67 5.32 3.95
CA GLN A 2 -21.15 4.08 4.58
C GLN A 2 -19.96 3.36 5.21
N LEU A 3 -20.18 2.76 6.37
CA LEU A 3 -19.17 2.00 7.08
C LEU A 3 -19.40 0.51 6.88
N VAL A 4 -18.32 -0.22 6.62
CA VAL A 4 -18.28 -1.69 6.58
C VAL A 4 -17.18 -2.13 7.53
N VAL A 5 -17.51 -3.06 8.42
CA VAL A 5 -16.54 -3.59 9.38
C VAL A 5 -15.59 -4.54 8.65
N MET A 6 -14.30 -4.24 8.69
CA MET A 6 -13.24 -5.08 8.17
C MET A 6 -12.06 -5.06 9.14
N ASP A 7 -11.65 -6.24 9.60
CA ASP A 7 -10.44 -6.45 10.39
C ASP A 7 -9.47 -7.28 9.56
N GLN A 8 -8.34 -6.69 9.20
CA GLN A 8 -7.34 -7.37 8.37
C GLN A 8 -6.63 -8.51 9.12
N ALA A 9 -6.64 -8.52 10.45
CA ALA A 9 -6.07 -9.60 11.26
C ALA A 9 -6.96 -10.86 11.28
N SER A 10 -8.19 -10.78 10.76
CA SER A 10 -9.12 -11.90 10.67
C SER A 10 -9.50 -12.19 9.23
N LEU A 11 -9.04 -13.33 8.70
CA LEU A 11 -9.40 -13.78 7.35
C LEU A 11 -10.92 -13.95 7.17
N GLU A 12 -11.64 -14.31 8.24
CA GLU A 12 -13.10 -14.36 8.22
C GLU A 12 -13.71 -12.98 7.97
N ARG A 13 -13.24 -11.95 8.70
CA ARG A 13 -13.70 -10.57 8.52
C ARG A 13 -13.33 -10.02 7.16
N VAL A 14 -12.12 -10.30 6.66
CA VAL A 14 -11.69 -9.96 5.29
C VAL A 14 -12.61 -10.58 4.24
N ARG A 15 -13.02 -11.84 4.41
CA ARG A 15 -13.94 -12.52 3.46
C ARG A 15 -15.38 -12.03 3.54
N ASN A 16 -15.81 -11.52 4.69
CA ASN A 16 -17.18 -11.05 4.88
C ASN A 16 -17.38 -9.59 4.42
N ALA A 17 -16.35 -8.74 4.49
CA ALA A 17 -16.47 -7.33 4.10
C ALA A 17 -16.91 -7.14 2.62
N PRO A 18 -16.37 -7.85 1.62
CA PRO A 18 -16.84 -7.76 0.24
C PRO A 18 -18.33 -8.10 0.09
N LYS A 19 -18.85 -9.08 0.84
CA LYS A 19 -20.28 -9.43 0.79
C LYS A 19 -21.16 -8.27 1.23
N SER A 20 -20.75 -7.55 2.28
CA SER A 20 -21.45 -6.36 2.77
C SER A 20 -21.37 -5.17 1.81
N ILE A 21 -20.28 -5.06 1.04
CA ILE A 21 -20.15 -4.05 -0.02
C ILE A 21 -21.05 -4.42 -1.20
N LEU A 22 -20.98 -5.66 -1.67
CA LEU A 22 -21.72 -6.15 -2.83
C LEU A 22 -23.24 -6.21 -2.61
N ALA A 23 -23.69 -6.27 -1.35
CA ALA A 23 -25.10 -6.12 -1.01
C ALA A 23 -25.66 -4.70 -1.26
N LYS A 24 -24.79 -3.71 -1.50
CA LYS A 24 -25.15 -2.29 -1.62
C LYS A 24 -24.76 -1.68 -2.96
N THR A 25 -23.82 -2.30 -3.67
CA THR A 25 -23.39 -1.89 -5.00
C THR A 25 -22.96 -3.11 -5.79
N ASP A 26 -23.19 -3.10 -7.09
CA ASP A 26 -22.73 -4.11 -8.03
C ASP A 26 -21.31 -3.81 -8.56
N ARG A 27 -20.73 -2.65 -8.22
CA ARG A 27 -19.46 -2.19 -8.79
C ARG A 27 -18.55 -1.50 -7.77
N VAL A 28 -17.27 -1.83 -7.83
CA VAL A 28 -16.20 -1.10 -7.14
C VAL A 28 -15.17 -0.66 -8.18
N ASN A 29 -14.96 0.64 -8.28
CA ASN A 29 -14.04 1.24 -9.24
C ASN A 29 -12.68 1.57 -8.65
N ILE A 30 -12.63 1.95 -7.37
CA ILE A 30 -11.39 2.34 -6.69
C ILE A 30 -11.31 1.59 -5.36
N LEU A 31 -10.16 0.98 -5.11
CA LEU A 31 -9.79 0.41 -3.82
C LEU A 31 -8.47 1.03 -3.36
N ILE A 32 -8.47 1.66 -2.18
CA ILE A 32 -7.25 2.18 -1.53
C ILE A 32 -6.92 1.28 -0.34
N ASN A 33 -5.86 0.50 -0.46
CA ASN A 33 -5.33 -0.37 0.59
C ASN A 33 -4.37 0.44 1.48
N ASP A 34 -4.94 1.23 2.38
CA ASP A 34 -4.24 2.05 3.38
C ASP A 34 -3.80 1.23 4.62
N ALA A 35 -4.70 0.38 5.13
CA ALA A 35 -4.38 -0.62 6.14
C ALA A 35 -3.67 -1.82 5.48
N GLY A 36 -2.61 -2.35 6.11
CA GLY A 36 -1.82 -3.44 5.54
C GLY A 36 -1.83 -4.72 6.38
N ILE A 37 -2.20 -5.85 5.74
CA ILE A 37 -1.66 -7.21 5.96
C ILE A 37 -1.71 -8.02 4.63
N MET A 38 -0.82 -8.99 4.46
CA MET A 38 -0.53 -9.82 3.27
C MET A 38 -1.24 -11.19 3.32
N ALA A 39 -1.47 -11.79 2.14
CA ALA A 39 -2.05 -13.12 1.84
C ALA A 39 -3.51 -13.08 1.35
N VAL A 40 -3.68 -12.81 0.05
CA VAL A 40 -4.97 -12.90 -0.64
C VAL A 40 -5.00 -14.24 -1.39
N PRO A 41 -5.99 -15.14 -1.15
CA PRO A 41 -6.20 -16.32 -1.98
C PRO A 41 -6.74 -15.93 -3.37
N ASP A 42 -6.87 -16.89 -4.28
CA ASP A 42 -7.31 -16.71 -5.68
C ASP A 42 -8.33 -15.58 -5.86
N LEU A 43 -7.91 -14.54 -6.58
CA LEU A 43 -8.68 -13.32 -6.81
C LEU A 43 -9.66 -13.54 -7.96
N GLN A 44 -10.94 -13.68 -7.65
CA GLN A 44 -12.00 -13.33 -8.59
C GLN A 44 -12.40 -11.87 -8.34
N THR A 45 -12.06 -10.97 -9.27
CA THR A 45 -12.32 -9.53 -9.12
C THR A 45 -13.63 -9.13 -9.78
N HIS A 46 -14.57 -8.57 -9.02
CA HIS A 46 -15.74 -7.84 -9.54
C HIS A 46 -15.38 -6.37 -9.87
N ALA A 47 -14.30 -6.17 -10.64
CA ALA A 47 -13.87 -4.82 -11.01
C ALA A 47 -14.91 -4.16 -11.92
N GLY A 48 -15.41 -2.99 -11.53
CA GLY A 48 -16.43 -2.24 -12.27
C GLY A 48 -15.87 -1.45 -13.46
N THR A 49 -14.89 -2.01 -14.17
CA THR A 49 -14.14 -1.33 -15.24
C THR A 49 -14.99 -1.03 -16.48
N SER A 50 -14.76 0.11 -17.11
CA SER A 50 -15.29 0.48 -18.42
C SER A 50 -14.20 1.12 -19.31
N PRO A 51 -14.41 1.25 -20.63
CA PRO A 51 -13.45 1.92 -21.51
C PRO A 51 -13.16 3.38 -21.10
N GLU A 52 -14.14 4.07 -20.51
CA GLU A 52 -14.04 5.47 -20.10
C GLU A 52 -13.49 5.64 -18.67
N PHE A 53 -13.55 4.60 -17.84
CA PHE A 53 -13.06 4.61 -16.46
C PHE A 53 -12.57 3.22 -16.05
N GLN A 54 -11.26 3.02 -16.05
CA GLN A 54 -10.68 1.75 -15.64
C GLN A 54 -10.55 1.66 -14.12
N SER A 55 -10.73 0.45 -13.59
CA SER A 55 -10.70 0.25 -12.14
C SER A 55 -9.28 0.36 -11.59
N ARG A 56 -9.13 0.83 -10.35
CA ARG A 56 -7.81 1.05 -9.73
C ARG A 56 -7.68 0.44 -8.34
N VAL A 57 -6.51 -0.14 -8.08
CA VAL A 57 -6.04 -0.49 -6.73
C VAL A 57 -4.83 0.36 -6.37
N VAL A 58 -4.92 1.13 -5.29
CA VAL A 58 -3.80 1.90 -4.74
C VAL A 58 -3.32 1.20 -3.48
N SER A 59 -2.08 0.71 -3.49
CA SER A 59 -1.46 0.00 -2.36
C SER A 59 -0.50 0.92 -1.62
N LEU A 60 -0.72 1.16 -0.32
CA LEU A 60 0.20 1.99 0.46
C LEU A 60 1.45 1.19 0.87
N ALA A 61 2.55 1.54 0.23
CA ALA A 61 3.89 1.14 0.60
C ALA A 61 4.53 2.16 1.57
N SER A 62 5.85 2.18 1.64
CA SER A 62 6.63 3.14 2.42
C SER A 62 8.07 3.10 1.95
N SER A 63 8.81 4.20 1.97
CA SER A 63 10.28 4.19 1.76
C SER A 63 11.02 3.20 2.68
N GLY A 64 10.41 2.79 3.81
CA GLY A 64 10.92 1.73 4.68
C GLY A 64 11.14 0.38 3.98
N HIS A 65 10.45 0.08 2.86
CA HIS A 65 10.70 -1.12 2.05
C HIS A 65 12.17 -1.22 1.58
N ARG A 66 12.91 -0.12 1.54
CA ARG A 66 14.32 -0.08 1.15
C ARG A 66 15.26 -0.70 2.20
N LEU A 67 14.79 -0.87 3.44
CA LEU A 67 15.58 -1.41 4.55
C LEU A 67 15.68 -2.95 4.53
N GLY A 68 14.79 -3.65 3.82
CA GLY A 68 14.74 -5.11 3.83
C GLY A 68 13.84 -5.71 2.76
N GLY A 69 14.19 -6.91 2.31
CA GLY A 69 13.40 -7.70 1.36
C GLY A 69 12.35 -8.57 2.03
N ILE A 70 11.93 -9.63 1.32
CA ILE A 70 11.07 -10.68 1.87
C ILE A 70 11.93 -11.78 2.45
N ASN A 71 11.66 -12.19 3.70
CA ASN A 71 12.32 -13.35 4.30
C ASN A 71 12.08 -14.63 3.47
N PRO A 72 12.93 -15.66 3.66
CA PRO A 72 12.65 -16.98 3.10
C PRO A 72 11.24 -17.48 3.46
N SER A 73 10.63 -18.26 2.56
CA SER A 73 9.25 -18.76 2.70
C SER A 73 8.98 -19.53 3.99
N ASN A 74 10.00 -20.14 4.57
CA ASN A 74 9.93 -20.86 5.84
C ASN A 74 10.15 -19.97 7.08
N ASN A 75 10.19 -18.64 6.94
CA ASN A 75 10.37 -17.70 8.04
C ASN A 75 9.73 -16.30 7.80
N TRP A 76 8.62 -16.22 7.06
CA TRP A 76 7.90 -14.95 6.88
C TRP A 76 7.40 -14.33 8.19
N HIS A 77 7.08 -15.16 9.18
CA HIS A 77 6.54 -14.75 10.48
C HIS A 77 7.60 -14.56 11.57
N TYR A 78 8.90 -14.50 11.23
CA TYR A 78 9.99 -14.34 12.20
C TYR A 78 9.95 -15.38 13.34
N GLN A 79 9.55 -16.62 13.03
CA GLN A 79 9.54 -17.73 13.98
C GLN A 79 10.95 -18.27 14.27
N LYS A 80 11.92 -17.91 13.42
CA LYS A 80 13.34 -18.26 13.57
C LYS A 80 14.17 -16.98 13.68
N GLY A 81 15.07 -16.95 14.65
CA GLY A 81 15.96 -15.80 14.92
C GLY A 81 15.29 -14.67 15.68
N ASP A 82 15.98 -13.54 15.78
CA ASP A 82 15.50 -12.38 16.52
C ASP A 82 14.50 -11.55 15.73
N TYR A 83 13.47 -11.06 16.41
CA TYR A 83 12.49 -10.14 15.84
C TYR A 83 13.05 -8.72 15.81
N ASN A 84 13.12 -8.13 14.61
CA ASN A 84 13.44 -6.72 14.43
C ASN A 84 12.20 -5.98 13.88
N PRO A 85 11.58 -5.07 14.66
CA PRO A 85 10.37 -4.36 14.24
C PRO A 85 10.54 -3.56 12.96
N SER A 86 11.70 -2.92 12.74
CA SER A 86 11.96 -2.13 11.54
C SER A 86 12.09 -3.00 10.29
N LEU A 87 12.73 -4.17 10.40
CA LEU A 87 12.82 -5.13 9.30
C LEU A 87 11.47 -5.80 9.02
N ALA A 88 10.68 -6.12 10.06
CA ALA A 88 9.33 -6.65 9.89
C ALA A 88 8.41 -5.66 9.16
N TYR A 89 8.50 -4.37 9.52
CA TYR A 89 7.80 -3.30 8.81
C TYR A 89 8.30 -3.14 7.37
N ALA A 90 9.62 -3.20 7.14
CA ALA A 90 10.19 -3.15 5.79
C ALA A 90 9.66 -4.29 4.93
N GLN A 91 9.66 -5.52 5.46
CA GLN A 91 9.11 -6.71 4.79
C GLN A 91 7.63 -6.52 4.43
N SER A 92 6.79 -6.01 5.35
CA SER A 92 5.37 -5.80 5.04
C SER A 92 5.16 -4.76 3.94
N LYS A 93 6.01 -3.73 3.88
CA LYS A 93 5.93 -2.69 2.84
C LYS A 93 6.49 -3.17 1.50
N THR A 94 7.47 -4.06 1.48
CA THR A 94 7.90 -4.78 0.27
C THR A 94 6.80 -5.71 -0.23
N ALA A 95 6.10 -6.42 0.68
CA ALA A 95 4.97 -7.28 0.34
C ALA A 95 3.82 -6.52 -0.32
N ASN A 96 3.47 -5.34 0.19
CA ASN A 96 2.47 -4.47 -0.43
C ASN A 96 2.81 -4.10 -1.87
N ILE A 97 4.11 -3.93 -2.17
CA ILE A 97 4.58 -3.62 -3.53
C ILE A 97 4.42 -4.83 -4.45
N TYR A 98 4.82 -6.01 -4.00
CA TYR A 98 4.64 -7.24 -4.77
C TYR A 98 3.18 -7.57 -5.01
N MET A 99 2.30 -7.34 -4.02
CA MET A 99 0.86 -7.51 -4.18
C MET A 99 0.30 -6.64 -5.31
N ALA A 100 0.59 -5.33 -5.32
CA ALA A 100 0.09 -4.44 -6.36
C ALA A 100 0.65 -4.81 -7.75
N ASN A 101 1.94 -5.15 -7.80
CA ASN A 101 2.59 -5.61 -9.03
C ASN A 101 1.94 -6.88 -9.59
N GLU A 102 1.57 -7.81 -8.72
CA GLU A 102 0.88 -9.04 -9.12
C GLU A 102 -0.55 -8.79 -9.59
N ILE A 103 -1.29 -7.89 -8.92
CA ILE A 103 -2.62 -7.46 -9.38
C ILE A 103 -2.52 -6.87 -10.79
N GLU A 104 -1.57 -5.98 -11.03
CA GLU A 104 -1.36 -5.40 -12.36
C GLU A 104 -0.96 -6.46 -13.38
N ARG A 105 -0.07 -7.41 -13.01
CA ARG A 105 0.35 -8.50 -13.90
C ARG A 105 -0.84 -9.36 -14.35
N CYS A 106 -1.75 -9.67 -13.43
CA CYS A 106 -2.86 -10.59 -13.66
C CYS A 106 -4.06 -9.90 -14.31
N PHE A 107 -4.35 -8.65 -13.93
CA PHE A 107 -5.61 -7.99 -14.27
C PHE A 107 -5.45 -6.69 -15.07
N GLY A 108 -4.22 -6.21 -15.32
CA GLY A 108 -3.98 -5.00 -16.10
C GLY A 108 -4.55 -5.07 -17.51
N SER A 109 -4.46 -6.23 -18.19
CA SER A 109 -5.08 -6.45 -19.51
C SER A 109 -6.61 -6.50 -19.46
N LEU A 110 -7.20 -6.62 -18.27
CA LEU A 110 -8.64 -6.59 -18.04
C LEU A 110 -9.11 -5.20 -17.59
N GLY A 111 -8.24 -4.18 -17.65
CA GLY A 111 -8.57 -2.81 -17.26
C GLY A 111 -8.68 -2.61 -15.75
N LEU A 112 -8.00 -3.43 -14.95
CA LEU A 112 -7.77 -3.17 -13.53
C LEU A 112 -6.31 -2.82 -13.31
N HIS A 113 -6.05 -1.58 -12.91
CA HIS A 113 -4.70 -1.06 -12.75
C HIS A 113 -4.28 -0.87 -11.30
N ALA A 114 -3.08 -1.32 -10.93
CA ALA A 114 -2.55 -1.25 -9.59
C ALA A 114 -1.27 -0.41 -9.49
N THR A 115 -1.24 0.50 -8.52
CA THR A 115 -0.10 1.38 -8.21
C THR A 115 0.30 1.30 -6.74
N ASN A 116 1.55 1.65 -6.47
CA ASN A 116 2.15 1.68 -5.14
C ASN A 116 2.37 3.12 -4.71
N VAL A 117 2.04 3.46 -3.48
CA VAL A 117 2.19 4.83 -2.96
C VAL A 117 3.04 4.86 -1.70
N HIS A 118 4.02 5.75 -1.67
CA HIS A 118 4.61 6.23 -0.43
C HIS A 118 3.94 7.55 -0.02
N PRO A 119 3.29 7.60 1.16
CA PRO A 119 2.60 8.81 1.59
C PRO A 119 3.54 9.89 2.15
N GLY A 120 4.84 9.61 2.29
CA GLY A 120 5.78 10.45 3.07
C GLY A 120 5.80 10.08 4.55
N GLY A 121 6.55 10.85 5.35
CA GLY A 121 6.56 10.72 6.80
C GLY A 121 5.41 11.52 7.41
N ILE A 122 4.48 10.86 8.10
CA ILE A 122 3.33 11.53 8.75
C ILE A 122 3.40 11.20 10.24
N ALA A 123 3.26 12.22 11.09
CA ALA A 123 3.20 12.05 12.54
C ALA A 123 1.85 11.43 12.95
N THR A 124 1.75 10.10 12.80
CA THR A 124 0.59 9.30 13.22
C THR A 124 0.93 8.45 14.43
N GLY A 125 -0.06 7.72 14.95
CA GLY A 125 0.17 6.70 15.98
C GLY A 125 1.09 5.54 15.54
N LEU A 126 1.56 5.48 14.28
CA LEU A 126 2.48 4.41 13.83
C LEU A 126 3.78 4.38 14.68
N GLY A 127 4.27 5.54 15.10
CA GLY A 127 5.48 5.65 15.92
C GLY A 127 5.30 5.41 17.42
N ARG A 128 4.09 5.04 17.90
CA ARG A 128 3.76 4.97 19.33
C ARG A 128 4.59 3.98 20.15
N HIS A 129 5.20 3.01 19.49
CA HIS A 129 6.06 1.99 20.10
C HIS A 129 7.55 2.21 19.83
N LEU A 130 7.93 3.33 19.20
CA LEU A 130 9.33 3.69 19.05
C LEU A 130 9.90 4.14 20.40
N PRO A 131 11.20 3.91 20.66
CA PRO A 131 11.84 4.38 21.88
C PRO A 131 11.65 5.90 22.07
N ALA A 132 11.44 6.34 23.31
CA ALA A 132 11.21 7.75 23.63
C ALA A 132 12.36 8.65 23.16
N GLU A 133 13.59 8.15 23.18
CA GLU A 133 14.79 8.83 22.67
C GLU A 133 14.69 9.13 21.17
N TYR A 134 14.10 8.24 20.38
CA TYR A 134 13.89 8.47 18.95
C TYR A 134 12.89 9.61 18.72
N LEU A 135 11.78 9.61 19.49
CA LEU A 135 10.79 10.69 19.43
C LEU A 135 11.39 12.03 19.88
N GLN A 136 12.19 12.05 20.95
CA GLN A 136 12.89 13.26 21.40
C GLN A 136 13.84 13.80 20.33
N ASN A 137 14.63 12.93 19.68
CA ASN A 137 15.52 13.34 18.59
C ASN A 137 14.76 13.91 17.39
N LEU A 138 13.58 13.37 17.06
CA LEU A 138 12.70 13.95 16.03
C LEU A 138 12.24 15.37 16.41
N HIS A 139 11.85 15.59 17.67
CA HIS A 139 11.39 16.90 18.14
C HIS A 139 12.51 17.95 18.22
N GLN A 140 13.75 17.53 18.44
CA GLN A 140 14.89 18.43 18.54
C GLN A 140 15.52 18.75 17.17
N ASN A 141 15.26 17.92 16.16
CA ASN A 141 15.82 18.10 14.83
C ASN A 141 14.84 18.85 13.90
N GLN A 142 15.02 20.17 13.81
CA GLN A 142 14.22 21.03 12.92
C GLN A 142 14.26 20.61 11.45
N GLY A 143 15.33 19.94 11.00
CA GLY A 143 15.41 19.37 9.66
C GLY A 143 14.45 18.20 9.46
N LEU A 144 14.34 17.31 10.46
CA LEU A 144 13.41 16.17 10.42
C LEU A 144 11.95 16.61 10.56
N ILE A 145 11.67 17.64 11.37
CA ILE A 145 10.32 18.22 11.48
C ILE A 145 9.81 18.71 10.11
N LYS A 146 10.67 19.32 9.30
CA LYS A 146 10.31 19.82 7.96
C LYS A 146 10.01 18.69 6.96
N ILE A 147 10.40 17.46 7.24
CA ILE A 147 10.12 16.29 6.41
C ILE A 147 8.73 15.70 6.72
N PHE A 148 8.18 16.00 7.91
CA PHE A 148 6.86 15.51 8.28
C PHE A 148 5.76 16.27 7.55
N LYS A 149 4.81 15.48 7.05
CA LYS A 149 3.61 15.93 6.35
C LYS A 149 2.42 15.96 7.29
N SER A 150 1.47 16.84 6.99
CA SER A 150 0.11 16.74 7.54
C SER A 150 -0.60 15.48 7.03
N PRO A 151 -1.68 15.02 7.70
CA PRO A 151 -2.50 13.92 7.18
C PRO A 151 -3.00 14.15 5.75
N GLU A 152 -3.40 15.38 5.41
CA GLU A 152 -3.89 15.76 4.08
C GLU A 152 -2.77 15.67 3.03
N GLN A 153 -1.58 16.18 3.35
CA GLN A 153 -0.40 16.04 2.49
C GLN A 153 0.01 14.57 2.33
N GLY A 154 -0.21 13.75 3.37
CA GLY A 154 -0.01 12.31 3.35
C GLY A 154 -0.97 11.55 2.42
N ALA A 155 -2.23 11.97 2.41
CA ALA A 155 -3.27 11.39 1.56
C ALA A 155 -3.15 11.80 0.09
N ALA A 156 -2.52 12.94 -0.20
CA ALA A 156 -2.49 13.56 -1.52
C ALA A 156 -2.05 12.61 -2.64
N THR A 157 -0.96 11.85 -2.46
CA THR A 157 -0.46 10.94 -3.50
C THR A 157 -1.41 9.75 -3.71
N SER A 158 -2.04 9.24 -2.64
CA SER A 158 -3.02 8.15 -2.76
C SER A 158 -4.29 8.58 -3.49
N ILE A 159 -4.78 9.79 -3.19
CA ILE A 159 -5.94 10.38 -3.89
C ILE A 159 -5.60 10.64 -5.35
N TRP A 160 -4.44 11.24 -5.60
CA TRP A 160 -3.96 11.50 -6.96
C TRP A 160 -3.85 10.22 -7.80
N ALA A 161 -3.26 9.16 -7.25
CA ALA A 161 -3.17 7.84 -7.89
C ALA A 161 -4.55 7.21 -8.15
N ALA A 162 -5.52 7.45 -7.25
CA ALA A 162 -6.85 6.89 -7.34
C ALA A 162 -7.74 7.61 -8.37
N THR A 163 -7.63 8.93 -8.49
CA THR A 163 -8.61 9.76 -9.24
C THR A 163 -8.03 10.51 -10.43
N GLY A 164 -6.71 10.63 -10.54
CA GLY A 164 -6.05 11.33 -11.64
C GLY A 164 -6.31 10.67 -13.00
N LYS A 165 -6.67 11.46 -14.01
CA LYS A 165 -6.89 10.98 -15.38
C LYS A 165 -5.60 10.47 -16.02
N GLU A 166 -4.47 11.02 -15.60
CA GLU A 166 -3.13 10.56 -15.99
C GLU A 166 -2.84 9.12 -15.56
N TRP A 167 -3.71 8.49 -14.77
CA TRP A 167 -3.61 7.10 -14.29
C TRP A 167 -4.60 6.14 -14.97
N GLU A 168 -5.36 6.58 -15.97
CA GLU A 168 -6.12 5.65 -16.83
C GLU A 168 -5.15 4.76 -17.62
N GLY A 169 -5.35 3.45 -17.62
CA GLY A 169 -4.48 2.52 -18.34
C GLY A 169 -3.09 2.30 -17.76
N ARG A 170 -2.80 2.81 -16.55
CA ARG A 170 -1.43 2.88 -16.01
C ARG A 170 -1.33 2.31 -14.60
N GLY A 171 -0.83 1.09 -14.49
CA GLY A 171 -0.31 0.53 -13.24
C GLY A 171 1.18 0.25 -13.28
N TRP A 172 1.67 -0.68 -12.45
CA TRP A 172 3.10 -0.97 -12.30
C TRP A 172 3.91 0.28 -11.93
N ARG A 173 3.36 1.24 -11.19
CA ARG A 173 4.11 2.44 -10.77
C ARG A 173 4.27 2.52 -9.28
N TYR A 174 5.38 3.11 -8.86
CA TYR A 174 5.64 3.50 -7.49
C TYR A 174 5.62 5.03 -7.44
N LEU A 175 4.81 5.58 -6.53
CA LEU A 175 4.48 6.99 -6.50
C LEU A 175 4.86 7.59 -5.16
N SER A 176 5.40 8.80 -5.19
CA SER A 176 5.71 9.61 -4.01
C SER A 176 5.56 11.06 -4.37
N ASP A 177 5.05 11.88 -3.46
CA ASP A 177 5.00 13.34 -3.63
C ASP A 177 4.27 13.77 -4.90
N CYS A 178 3.18 13.06 -5.23
CA CYS A 178 2.40 13.25 -6.46
C CYS A 178 3.26 13.19 -7.74
N SER A 179 4.25 12.30 -7.74
CA SER A 179 5.11 12.02 -8.88
C SER A 179 5.44 10.53 -8.98
N GLU A 180 5.85 10.09 -10.17
CA GLU A 180 6.47 8.78 -10.35
C GLU A 180 7.84 8.76 -9.67
N ALA A 181 8.09 7.71 -8.90
CA ALA A 181 9.32 7.50 -8.17
C ALA A 181 9.83 6.08 -8.37
N MET A 182 11.12 5.90 -8.12
CA MET A 182 11.77 4.60 -8.23
C MET A 182 11.56 3.81 -6.93
N PRO A 183 11.15 2.54 -6.97
CA PRO A 183 11.19 1.68 -5.80
C PRO A 183 12.66 1.38 -5.40
N GLY A 184 12.86 0.62 -4.32
CA GLY A 184 14.18 0.11 -3.93
C GLY A 184 14.74 -0.85 -4.98
N ARG A 185 16.08 -0.95 -5.07
CA ARG A 185 16.80 -1.74 -6.09
C ARG A 185 16.42 -3.24 -6.14
N MET A 186 15.78 -3.79 -5.09
CA MET A 186 15.33 -5.19 -5.03
C MET A 186 13.89 -5.42 -5.52
N ILE A 187 13.25 -4.39 -6.08
CA ILE A 187 11.86 -4.48 -6.53
C ILE A 187 11.81 -4.41 -8.04
N TRP A 188 11.35 -5.51 -8.65
CA TRP A 188 11.06 -5.54 -10.07
C TRP A 188 9.79 -4.75 -10.37
N ILE A 189 9.93 -3.70 -11.18
CA ILE A 189 8.84 -3.01 -11.87
C ILE A 189 9.16 -3.09 -13.36
N ARG A 190 8.21 -3.52 -14.21
CA ARG A 190 8.40 -3.49 -15.66
C ARG A 190 8.49 -2.04 -16.17
N GLY A 191 9.49 -1.74 -16.99
CA GLY A 191 9.63 -0.46 -17.70
C GLY A 191 10.70 0.49 -17.14
N VAL A 192 11.53 0.05 -16.21
CA VAL A 192 12.73 0.76 -15.78
C VAL A 192 13.95 -0.03 -16.25
N GLN A 193 14.56 0.42 -17.35
CA GLN A 193 15.95 0.13 -17.71
C GLN A 193 16.75 1.43 -17.54
#